data_AF-A0AAN6TSD3-F1
#
_entry.id   AF-A0AAN6TSD3-F1
#
_cell.length_a   1.000
_cell.length_b   1.000
_cell.length_c   1.000
_cell.angle_alpha   90.00
_cell.angle_beta   90.00
_cell.angle_gamma   90.00
#
_symmetry.space_group_name_H-M   'P 1'
#
loop_
_entity.id
_entity.type
_entity.pdbx_description
1 polymer ?
#
loop_
_entity_poly.entity_id
_entity_poly.type
_entity_poly.pdbx_seq_one_letter_code
_entity_poly.pdbx_strand_id
1 'polypeptide(L)' 'GYYGNALQAASARGHQEIVKLLLDKGAEVNKQGGYYGNALQAASARGHQDIVKLLLDKG' A
#
# COMPACT_ATOMS: atom_id res chain seq x y z
N GLY A 1 -9.75 2.84 -12.09
CA GLY A 1 -8.61 3.79 -12.13
C GLY A 1 -7.31 3.02 -12.12
N TYR A 2 -6.16 3.70 -12.02
CA TYR A 2 -4.84 3.04 -12.03
C TYR A 2 -4.56 2.13 -10.82
N TYR A 3 -5.26 2.34 -9.71
CA TYR A 3 -5.10 1.59 -8.46
C TYR A 3 -6.32 0.69 -8.20
N GLY A 4 -6.08 -0.51 -7.66
CA GLY A 4 -7.10 -1.51 -7.34
C GLY A 4 -7.79 -1.30 -6.00
N ASN A 5 -7.18 -0.55 -5.08
CA ASN A 5 -7.79 -0.16 -3.80
C ASN A 5 -7.10 1.08 -3.20
N ALA A 6 -7.69 1.59 -2.11
CA ALA A 6 -7.18 2.76 -1.41
C ALA A 6 -5.78 2.56 -0.82
N LEU A 7 -5.49 1.36 -0.29
CA LEU A 7 -4.19 1.03 0.30
C LEU A 7 -3.08 1.07 -0.76
N GLN A 8 -3.33 0.55 -1.96
CA GLN A 8 -2.41 0.62 -3.09
C GLN A 8 -2.18 2.05 -3.56
N ALA A 9 -3.24 2.86 -3.65
CA ALA A 9 -3.12 4.27 -4.03
C ALA A 9 -2.27 5.06 -3.03
N ALA A 10 -2.55 4.91 -1.72
CA ALA A 10 -1.79 5.57 -0.66
C ALA A 10 -0.32 5.12 -0.64
N SER A 11 -0.09 3.82 -0.85
CA SER A 11 1.26 3.22 -0.91
C SER A 11 2.07 3.72 -2.10
N ALA A 12 1.47 3.82 -3.29
CA ALA A 12 2.13 4.38 -4.46
C ALA A 12 2.49 5.87 -4.30
N ARG A 13 1.66 6.62 -3.57
CA ARG A 13 1.80 8.07 -3.38
C ARG A 13 2.67 8.46 -2.18
N GLY A 14 3.12 7.51 -1.36
CA GLY A 14 3.96 7.82 -0.20
C GLY A 14 3.16 8.34 1.01
N HIS A 15 1.85 8.11 1.07
CA HIS A 15 0.99 8.65 2.14
C HIS A 15 0.99 7.75 3.37
N GLN A 16 2.10 7.74 4.11
CA GLN A 16 2.33 6.83 5.24
C GLN A 16 1.20 6.82 6.28
N GLU A 17 0.71 8.00 6.70
CA GLU A 17 -0.34 8.08 7.72
C GLU A 17 -1.69 7.56 7.22
N ILE A 18 -1.98 7.71 5.92
CA ILE A 18 -3.15 7.10 5.29
C ILE A 18 -2.99 5.58 5.20
N VAL A 19 -1.79 5.09 4.88
CA VAL A 19 -1.49 3.65 4.89
C VAL A 19 -1.75 3.06 6.27
N LYS A 20 -1.22 3.66 7.35
CA LYS A 20 -1.49 3.21 8.73
C LYS A 20 -2.98 3.18 9.04
N LEU A 21 -3.70 4.27 8.77
CA LEU A 21 -5.13 4.37 9.02
C LEU A 21 -5.92 3.25 8.32
N LEU A 22 -5.59 2.97 7.06
CA LEU A 22 -6.25 1.91 6.29
C LEU A 22 -5.95 0.52 6.87
N LEU A 23 -4.70 0.25 7.26
CA LEU A 23 -4.32 -1.01 7.89
C LEU A 23 -5.02 -1.21 9.24
N ASP A 24 -5.12 -0.15 10.05
CA ASP A 24 -5.82 -0.21 11.34
C ASP A 24 -7.34 -0.39 11.18
N LYS A 25 -7.88 -0.05 10.00
CA LYS A 25 -9.27 -0.35 9.62
C LYS A 25 -9.44 -1.72 8.94
N GLY A 26 -8.39 -2.55 8.92
CA GLY A 26 -8.45 -3.91 8.39
C GLY A 26 -8.33 -4.01 6.88
N ALA A 27 -7.69 -3.05 6.22
CA ALA A 27 -7.40 -3.16 4.80
C ALA A 27 -6.51 -4.39 4.51
N GLU A 28 -6.94 -5.22 3.56
CA GLU A 28 -6.18 -6.38 3.09
C GLU A 28 -4.89 -5.96 2.39
N VAL A 29 -3.73 -6.17 3.05
CA VAL A 29 -2.38 -5.87 2.52
C VAL A 29 -2.14 -6.56 1.18
N ASN A 30 -2.60 -7.81 1.07
CA ASN A 30 -2.34 -8.69 -0.07
C ASN A 30 -3.36 -8.56 -1.20
N LYS A 31 -4.32 -7.64 -1.08
CA LYS A 31 -5.36 -7.45 -2.11
C LYS A 31 -4.72 -7.05 -3.44
N GLN A 32 -4.89 -7.93 -4.43
CA GLN A 32 -4.40 -7.74 -5.79
C GLN A 32 -5.33 -6.84 -6.61
N GLY A 33 -4.76 -6.14 -7.58
CA GLY A 33 -5.47 -5.28 -8.54
C GLY A 33 -4.67 -4.04 -8.94
N GLY A 34 -5.21 -3.27 -9.88
CA GLY A 34 -4.55 -2.06 -10.38
C GLY A 34 -3.22 -2.36 -11.10
N TYR A 35 -2.55 -1.29 -11.52
CA TYR A 35 -1.34 -1.37 -12.35
C TYR A 35 -0.14 -1.99 -11.60
N TYR A 36 -0.07 -1.81 -10.29
CA TYR A 36 1.04 -2.26 -9.46
C TYR A 36 0.85 -3.63 -8.83
N GLY A 37 -0.26 -4.33 -9.05
CA GLY A 37 -0.57 -5.60 -8.39
C GLY A 37 -1.07 -5.41 -6.95
N ASN A 38 -0.23 -5.13 -5.97
CA ASN A 38 -0.70 -4.86 -4.59
C ASN A 38 -0.07 -3.60 -3.97
N ALA A 39 -0.39 -3.31 -2.72
CA ALA A 39 0.13 -2.14 -2.01
C ALA A 39 1.65 -2.19 -1.80
N LEU A 40 2.18 -3.36 -1.46
CA LEU A 40 3.62 -3.57 -1.24
C LEU A 40 4.42 -3.33 -2.52
N GLN A 41 3.96 -3.90 -3.64
CA GLN A 41 4.57 -3.71 -4.96
C GLN A 41 4.49 -2.24 -5.40
N ALA A 42 3.40 -1.54 -5.11
CA ALA A 42 3.25 -0.13 -5.41
C ALA A 42 4.22 0.77 -4.62
N ALA A 43 4.37 0.55 -3.32
CA ALA A 43 5.36 1.26 -2.49
C ALA A 43 6.78 0.97 -2.95
N SER A 44 7.08 -0.31 -3.25
CA SER A 44 8.41 -0.74 -3.72
C SER A 44 8.77 -0.10 -5.05
N ALA A 45 7.86 -0.09 -6.03
CA ALA A 45 8.07 0.51 -7.35
C ALA A 45 8.30 2.03 -7.30
N ARG A 46 7.87 2.68 -6.22
CA ARG A 46 8.01 4.14 -6.01
C ARG A 46 9.12 4.51 -5.02
N GLY A 47 9.78 3.52 -4.40
CA GLY A 47 10.89 3.74 -3.47
C GLY A 47 10.48 4.16 -2.06
N HIS A 48 9.22 3.97 -1.65
CA HIS A 48 8.72 4.39 -0.34
C HIS A 48 9.09 3.37 0.75
N GLN A 49 10.36 3.35 1.15
CA GLN A 49 10.94 2.33 2.04
C GLN A 49 10.21 2.18 3.39
N ASP A 50 9.78 3.30 4.00
CA ASP A 50 9.08 3.25 5.28
C ASP A 50 7.70 2.59 5.16
N ILE A 51 7.02 2.80 4.02
CA ILE A 51 5.75 2.13 3.73
C ILE A 51 5.97 0.65 3.42
N VAL A 52 7.05 0.30 2.73
CA VAL A 52 7.41 -1.12 2.49
C VAL A 52 7.59 -1.84 3.83
N LYS A 53 8.35 -1.27 4.76
CA LYS A 53 8.53 -1.83 6.12
C LYS A 53 7.19 -1.97 6.83
N LEU A 54 6.38 -0.89 6.86
CA LEU A 54 5.08 -0.89 7.50
C LEU A 54 4.14 -1.99 6.97
N LEU A 55 4.11 -2.19 5.65
CA LEU A 55 3.28 -3.22 5.00
C LEU A 55 3.79 -4.64 5.27
N LEU A 56 5.11 -4.83 5.40
CA LEU A 56 5.70 -6.10 5.78
C LEU A 56 5.42 -6.46 7.24
N ASP A 57 5.47 -5.48 8.14
CA ASP A 57 5.19 -5.68 9.57
C ASP A 57 3.72 -6.02 9.85
N LYS A 58 2.82 -5.57 8.98
CA LYS A 58 1.36 -5.81 9.05
C LYS A 58 0.93 -7.00 8.17
N GLY A 59 1.88 -7.74 7.59
CA GLY A 59 1.69 -8.89 6.72
C GLY A 59 1.04 -10.08 7.41
#